data_AF-A0A447UQS7-F1
#
_entry.id   AF-A0A447UQS7-F1
#
_cell.length_a   1.000
_cell.length_b   1.000
_cell.length_c   1.000
_cell.angle_alpha   90.00
_cell.angle_beta   90.00
_cell.angle_gamma   90.00
#
_symmetry.space_group_name_H-M   'P 1'
#
loop_
_entity.id
_entity.type
_entity.pdbx_description
1 polymer ?
#
loop_
_entity_poly.entity_id
_entity_poly.type
_entity_poly.pdbx_seq_one_letter_code
_entity_poly.pdbx_strand_id
1 'polypeptide(L)'
;MTTNSYLEYFLTLLGWVVNNGLWNAISATGLFALPLLIKLLALWLQARSQGADEGNKAALALVWTEHLMYTSLLVIMFTCVPMLNIDLDTIKYDTTRSKQCGMSVPQPADTGYQPIINSLGGKTAAVPVWWYFIHVISKGITSATVATLPCQPDLRQIRLRCSTPESRIQRWLRNFGISSRSVMPLPAPV
;
A
#
# COMPACT_ATOMS: atom_id res chain seq x y z
N MET A 1 13.47 -2.70 1.01
CA MET A 1 12.40 -1.69 0.81
C MET A 1 12.76 -0.44 1.59
N THR A 2 12.50 0.76 1.06
CA THR A 2 12.72 2.03 1.79
C THR A 2 11.39 2.67 2.14
N THR A 3 11.34 3.35 3.28
CA THR A 3 10.14 4.04 3.77
C THR A 3 10.43 5.51 4.04
N ASN A 4 9.52 6.39 3.62
CA ASN A 4 9.68 7.85 3.73
C ASN A 4 9.02 8.45 4.99
N SER A 5 8.29 7.64 5.77
CA SER A 5 7.53 8.09 6.93
C SER A 5 7.45 6.99 7.99
N TYR A 6 7.39 7.38 9.27
CA TYR A 6 7.32 6.42 10.38
C TYR A 6 6.08 5.54 10.35
N LEU A 7 4.92 6.15 10.09
CA LEU A 7 3.66 5.42 10.04
C LEU A 7 3.72 4.32 8.97
N GLU A 8 4.30 4.63 7.82
CA GLU A 8 4.52 3.67 6.75
C GLU A 8 5.41 2.50 7.17
N TYR A 9 6.51 2.78 7.89
CA TYR A 9 7.39 1.73 8.43
C TYR A 9 6.62 0.72 9.30
N PHE A 10 5.80 1.20 10.24
CA PHE A 10 5.02 0.31 11.11
C PHE A 10 3.89 -0.41 10.38
N LEU A 11 3.12 0.29 9.53
CA LEU A 11 1.98 -0.32 8.83
C LEU A 11 2.42 -1.34 7.78
N THR A 12 3.53 -1.09 7.08
CA THR A 12 4.06 -2.04 6.10
C THR A 12 4.47 -3.34 6.77
N LEU A 13 5.16 -3.27 7.91
CA LEU A 13 5.56 -4.46 8.65
C LEU A 13 4.36 -5.22 9.24
N LEU A 14 3.45 -4.51 9.89
CA LEU A 14 2.21 -5.11 10.42
C LEU A 14 1.41 -5.78 9.30
N GLY A 15 1.29 -5.12 8.15
CA GLY A 15 0.59 -5.65 6.98
C GLY A 15 1.17 -6.98 6.51
N TRP A 16 2.49 -7.11 6.46
CA TRP A 16 3.13 -8.37 6.07
C TRP A 16 3.01 -9.47 7.12
N VAL A 17 3.07 -9.15 8.41
CA VAL A 17 2.83 -10.12 9.49
C VAL A 17 1.42 -10.68 9.41
N VAL A 18 0.41 -9.82 9.23
CA VAL A 18 -0.99 -10.24 9.06
C VAL A 18 -1.17 -11.06 7.78
N ASN A 19 -0.53 -10.64 6.68
CA ASN A 19 -0.58 -11.37 5.41
C ASN A 19 -0.02 -12.79 5.53
N ASN A 20 1.08 -12.99 6.26
CA ASN A 20 1.63 -14.32 6.50
C ASN A 20 0.71 -15.20 7.35
N GLY A 21 0.05 -14.61 8.36
CA GLY A 21 -1.00 -15.30 9.11
C GLY A 21 -2.16 -15.74 8.23
N LEU A 22 -2.62 -14.86 7.35
CA LEU A 22 -3.69 -15.15 6.39
C LEU A 22 -3.29 -16.22 5.38
N TRP A 23 -2.09 -16.12 4.82
CA TRP A 23 -1.58 -17.12 3.88
C TRP A 23 -1.48 -18.50 4.52
N ASN A 24 -0.97 -18.59 5.75
CA ASN A 24 -0.91 -19.85 6.50
C ASN A 24 -2.31 -20.45 6.74
N ALA A 25 -3.32 -19.63 7.02
CA ALA A 25 -4.70 -20.09 7.15
C ALA A 25 -5.28 -20.59 5.81
N ILE A 26 -5.02 -19.86 4.71
CA ILE A 26 -5.45 -20.24 3.36
C ILE A 26 -4.78 -21.56 2.91
N SER A 27 -3.49 -21.72 3.19
CA SER A 27 -2.76 -22.95 2.84
C SER A 27 -3.20 -24.13 3.70
N ALA A 28 -3.43 -23.93 5.00
CA ALA A 28 -3.89 -24.99 5.90
C ALA A 28 -5.31 -25.48 5.55
N THR A 29 -6.18 -24.59 5.10
CA THR A 29 -7.55 -24.93 4.68
C THR A 29 -7.64 -25.42 3.23
N GLY A 30 -6.56 -25.31 2.46
CA GLY A 30 -6.56 -25.64 1.03
C GLY A 30 -7.39 -24.67 0.16
N LEU A 31 -7.79 -23.52 0.71
CA LEU A 31 -8.68 -22.56 0.04
C LEU A 31 -8.03 -21.95 -1.23
N PHE A 32 -6.70 -21.98 -1.33
CA PHE A 32 -5.99 -21.55 -2.53
C PHE A 32 -6.37 -22.36 -3.79
N ALA A 33 -6.84 -23.60 -3.64
CA ALA A 33 -7.22 -24.47 -4.76
C ALA A 33 -8.63 -24.17 -5.30
N LEU A 34 -9.46 -23.46 -4.54
CA LEU A 34 -10.84 -23.15 -4.87
C LEU A 34 -11.00 -22.39 -6.20
N PRO A 35 -10.27 -21.28 -6.47
CA PRO A 35 -10.36 -20.61 -7.78
C PRO A 35 -9.90 -21.49 -8.93
N LEU A 36 -8.94 -22.39 -8.70
CA LEU A 36 -8.42 -23.32 -9.69
C LEU A 36 -9.49 -24.36 -10.05
N LEU A 37 -10.20 -24.89 -9.04
CA LEU A 37 -11.34 -25.80 -9.23
C LEU A 37 -12.49 -25.14 -9.99
N ILE A 38 -12.88 -23.92 -9.63
CA ILE A 38 -13.95 -23.19 -10.35
C ILE A 38 -13.58 -23.01 -11.83
N LYS A 39 -12.35 -22.60 -12.11
CA LYS A 39 -11.87 -22.41 -13.49
C LYS A 39 -11.77 -23.73 -14.25
N LEU A 40 -11.32 -24.80 -13.61
CA LEU A 40 -11.28 -26.14 -14.20
C LEU A 40 -12.68 -26.63 -14.56
N LEU A 41 -13.66 -26.46 -13.67
CA LEU A 41 -15.06 -26.83 -13.92
C LEU A 41 -15.67 -26.00 -15.05
N ALA A 42 -15.40 -24.70 -15.10
CA ALA A 42 -15.87 -23.83 -16.18
C ALA A 42 -15.31 -24.29 -17.55
N LEU A 43 -14.03 -24.65 -17.59
CA LEU A 43 -13.37 -25.12 -18.81
C LEU A 43 -13.87 -26.51 -19.22
N TRP A 44 -14.15 -27.38 -18.26
CA TRP A 44 -14.78 -28.67 -18.48
C TRP A 44 -16.20 -28.54 -19.06
N LEU A 45 -17.02 -27.64 -18.52
CA LEU A 45 -18.36 -27.35 -19.06
C LEU A 45 -18.27 -26.75 -20.47
N GLN A 46 -17.30 -25.88 -20.72
CA GLN A 46 -17.05 -25.29 -22.03
C GLN A 46 -16.66 -26.35 -23.07
N ALA A 47 -15.77 -27.28 -22.72
CA ALA A 47 -15.41 -28.41 -23.59
C ALA A 47 -16.61 -29.32 -23.92
N ARG A 48 -17.55 -29.47 -22.98
CA ARG A 48 -18.81 -30.21 -23.21
C ARG A 48 -19.81 -29.45 -24.07
N SER A 49 -19.76 -28.12 -24.07
CA SER A 49 -20.65 -27.26 -24.87
C SER A 49 -20.27 -27.19 -26.36
N GLN A 50 -19.04 -27.59 -26.72
CA GLN A 50 -18.60 -27.61 -28.11
C GLN A 50 -19.28 -28.74 -28.90
N GLY A 51 -19.84 -28.39 -30.05
CA GLY A 51 -20.59 -29.27 -30.96
C GLY A 51 -19.74 -30.41 -31.52
N ALA A 52 -20.35 -31.39 -32.17
CA ALA A 52 -19.65 -32.58 -32.70
C ALA A 52 -18.64 -32.27 -33.84
N ASP A 53 -18.62 -31.05 -34.36
CA ASP A 53 -17.87 -30.65 -35.56
C ASP A 53 -16.42 -30.18 -35.33
N GLU A 54 -15.92 -30.11 -34.10
CA GLU A 54 -14.56 -29.57 -33.81
C GLU A 54 -13.42 -30.62 -33.76
N GLY A 55 -13.64 -31.85 -34.23
CA GLY A 55 -12.59 -32.88 -34.23
C GLY A 55 -12.32 -33.46 -32.83
N ASN A 56 -11.09 -33.91 -32.55
CA ASN A 56 -10.76 -34.63 -31.31
C ASN A 56 -10.84 -33.72 -30.06
N LYS A 57 -12.05 -33.65 -29.46
CA LYS A 57 -12.39 -32.87 -28.27
C LYS A 57 -11.46 -33.14 -27.07
N ALA A 58 -10.96 -34.37 -26.95
CA ALA A 58 -10.11 -34.75 -25.83
C ALA A 58 -8.72 -34.10 -25.93
N ALA A 59 -8.13 -34.05 -27.12
CA ALA A 59 -6.83 -33.42 -27.32
C ALA A 59 -6.87 -31.90 -27.09
N LEU A 60 -7.95 -31.24 -27.55
CA LEU A 60 -8.11 -29.80 -27.40
C LEU A 60 -8.34 -29.39 -25.93
N ALA A 61 -9.21 -30.11 -25.22
CA ALA A 61 -9.47 -29.87 -23.81
C ALA A 61 -8.23 -30.12 -22.93
N LEU A 62 -7.38 -31.09 -23.31
CA LEU A 62 -6.14 -31.38 -22.60
C LEU A 62 -5.17 -30.20 -22.68
N VAL A 63 -4.95 -29.64 -23.87
CA VAL A 63 -4.02 -28.51 -24.08
C VAL A 63 -4.47 -27.26 -23.30
N TRP A 64 -5.78 -26.98 -23.28
CA TRP A 64 -6.30 -25.85 -22.50
C TRP A 64 -6.17 -26.05 -21.00
N THR A 65 -6.43 -27.27 -20.52
CA THR A 65 -6.29 -27.60 -19.10
C THR A 65 -4.81 -27.50 -18.68
N GLU A 66 -3.90 -27.99 -19.51
CA GLU A 66 -2.46 -27.91 -19.29
C GLU A 66 -1.98 -26.46 -19.20
N HIS A 67 -2.38 -25.61 -20.15
CA HIS A 67 -2.02 -24.19 -20.12
C HIS A 67 -2.58 -23.49 -18.88
N LEU A 68 -3.84 -23.78 -18.50
CA LEU A 68 -4.45 -23.22 -17.30
C LEU A 68 -3.72 -23.66 -16.03
N MET A 69 -3.30 -24.93 -15.96
CA MET A 69 -2.59 -25.47 -14.80
C MET A 69 -1.20 -24.84 -14.66
N TYR A 70 -0.43 -24.72 -15.75
CA TYR A 70 0.89 -24.07 -15.69
C TYR A 70 0.79 -22.58 -15.37
N THR A 71 -0.11 -21.85 -16.02
CA THR A 71 -0.28 -20.42 -15.77
C THR A 71 -0.74 -20.13 -14.34
N SER A 72 -1.72 -20.89 -13.83
CA SER A 72 -2.18 -20.74 -12.45
C SER A 72 -1.09 -21.08 -11.42
N LEU A 73 -0.30 -22.13 -11.66
CA LEU A 73 0.82 -22.49 -10.78
C LEU A 73 1.88 -21.38 -10.73
N LEU A 74 2.25 -20.81 -11.87
CA LEU A 74 3.20 -19.70 -11.93
C LEU A 74 2.69 -18.46 -11.19
N VAL A 75 1.42 -18.11 -11.37
CA VAL A 75 0.81 -16.97 -10.66
C VAL A 75 0.84 -17.22 -9.15
N ILE A 76 0.36 -18.38 -8.67
CA ILE A 76 0.32 -18.69 -7.23
C ILE A 76 1.73 -18.65 -6.63
N MET A 77 2.71 -19.27 -7.29
CA MET A 77 4.10 -19.26 -6.83
C MET A 77 4.66 -17.85 -6.74
N PHE A 78 4.40 -17.00 -7.72
CA PHE A 78 5.01 -15.67 -7.79
C PHE A 78 4.30 -14.60 -6.94
N THR A 79 2.97 -14.69 -6.82
CA THR A 79 2.15 -13.68 -6.15
C THR A 79 1.71 -14.05 -4.75
N CYS A 80 1.56 -15.34 -4.44
CA CYS A 80 0.92 -15.78 -3.20
C CYS A 80 1.90 -16.44 -2.23
N VAL A 81 2.85 -17.23 -2.72
CA VAL A 81 3.83 -17.90 -1.87
C VAL A 81 4.86 -16.89 -1.34
N PRO A 82 4.98 -16.71 -0.02
CA PRO A 82 5.93 -15.78 0.56
C PRO A 82 7.32 -16.42 0.62
N MET A 83 8.17 -16.12 -0.37
CA MET A 83 9.51 -16.70 -0.49
C MET A 83 10.63 -15.82 0.10
N LEU A 84 10.42 -14.50 0.18
CA LEU A 84 11.45 -13.54 0.62
C LEU A 84 11.21 -13.13 2.07
N ASN A 85 12.12 -13.49 2.98
CA ASN A 85 12.08 -13.00 4.35
C ASN A 85 12.65 -11.57 4.40
N ILE A 86 11.91 -10.66 5.04
CA ILE A 86 12.33 -9.27 5.24
C ILE A 86 12.50 -9.04 6.74
N ASP A 87 13.74 -8.81 7.16
CA ASP A 87 14.08 -8.40 8.51
C ASP A 87 13.93 -6.88 8.68
N LEU A 88 13.68 -6.43 9.92
CA LEU A 88 13.53 -5.01 10.26
C LEU A 88 14.74 -4.17 9.87
N ASP A 89 15.94 -4.74 9.91
CA ASP A 89 17.19 -4.06 9.51
C ASP A 89 17.26 -3.77 8.00
N THR A 90 16.44 -4.45 7.19
CA THR A 90 16.41 -4.25 5.74
C THR A 90 15.41 -3.18 5.30
N ILE A 91 14.49 -2.75 6.18
CA ILE A 91 13.60 -1.62 5.91
C ILE A 91 14.30 -0.33 6.37
N LYS A 92 14.96 0.34 5.43
CA LYS A 92 15.71 1.56 5.75
C LYS A 92 14.81 2.79 5.63
N TYR A 93 14.86 3.64 6.65
CA TYR A 93 14.28 4.99 6.58
C TYR A 93 15.20 5.89 5.75
N ASP A 94 14.67 6.48 4.67
CA ASP A 94 15.46 7.36 3.82
C ASP A 94 15.51 8.78 4.41
N THR A 95 16.69 9.18 4.88
CA THR A 95 16.92 10.51 5.48
C THR A 95 17.41 11.56 4.48
N THR A 96 17.64 11.19 3.22
CA THR A 96 18.21 12.10 2.21
C THR A 96 17.33 13.33 1.99
N ARG A 97 16.01 13.15 1.90
CA ARG A 97 15.04 14.23 1.74
C ARG A 97 14.88 15.09 2.99
N SER A 98 14.86 14.47 4.16
CA SER A 98 14.83 15.16 5.46
C SER A 98 16.01 16.13 5.60
N LYS A 99 17.21 15.72 5.18
CA LYS A 99 18.40 16.57 5.13
C LYS A 99 18.28 17.71 4.11
N GLN A 100 17.73 17.44 2.92
CA GLN A 100 17.51 18.48 1.88
C GLN A 100 16.53 19.57 2.32
N CYS A 101 15.49 19.20 3.07
CA CYS A 101 14.50 20.16 3.55
C CYS A 101 14.84 20.76 4.93
N GLY A 102 16.03 20.51 5.48
CA GLY A 102 16.47 21.05 6.77
C GLY A 102 15.71 20.52 8.00
N MET A 103 14.90 19.47 7.84
CA MET A 103 14.09 18.88 8.91
C MET A 103 14.65 17.50 9.23
N SER A 104 15.46 17.40 10.29
CA SER A 104 16.02 16.12 10.75
C SER A 104 14.97 15.35 11.55
N VAL A 105 14.68 14.13 11.13
CA VAL A 105 13.75 13.24 11.82
C VAL A 105 14.55 12.05 12.40
N PRO A 106 14.48 11.78 13.71
CA PRO A 106 15.31 10.76 14.38
C PRO A 106 15.01 9.36 13.84
N GLN A 107 16.00 8.47 13.79
CA GLN A 107 15.74 7.12 13.30
C GLN A 107 14.78 6.39 14.25
N PRO A 108 13.98 5.42 13.78
CA PRO A 108 13.08 4.65 14.65
C PRO A 108 13.81 4.01 15.85
N ALA A 109 15.10 3.68 15.65
CA ALA A 109 16.06 3.25 16.66
C ALA A 109 16.15 4.18 17.90
N ASP A 110 16.06 5.48 17.67
CA ASP A 110 16.37 6.52 18.65
C ASP A 110 15.12 7.19 19.25
N THR A 111 13.94 6.56 19.06
CA THR A 111 12.65 7.09 19.54
C THR A 111 12.03 6.20 20.62
N GLY A 112 11.08 6.76 21.39
CA GLY A 112 10.31 6.00 22.40
C GLY A 112 9.47 4.84 21.86
N TYR A 113 9.45 4.63 20.54
CA TYR A 113 8.81 3.48 19.88
C TYR A 113 9.68 2.22 19.85
N GLN A 114 10.95 2.28 20.29
CA GLN A 114 11.85 1.14 20.47
C GLN A 114 11.21 -0.17 20.97
N PRO A 115 10.47 -0.19 22.10
CA PRO A 115 9.87 -1.41 22.62
C PRO A 115 8.83 -2.03 21.67
N ILE A 116 8.14 -1.22 20.85
CA ILE A 116 7.17 -1.72 19.86
C ILE A 116 7.91 -2.36 18.68
N ILE A 117 9.02 -1.77 18.25
CA ILE A 117 9.89 -2.31 17.19
C ILE A 117 10.51 -3.64 17.64
N ASN A 118 10.92 -3.75 18.91
CA ASN A 118 11.49 -4.98 19.47
C ASN A 118 10.44 -6.07 19.74
N SER A 119 9.20 -5.71 20.09
CA SER A 119 8.09 -6.65 20.25
C SER A 119 7.63 -7.26 18.91
N LEU A 120 7.62 -6.46 17.84
CA LEU A 120 7.49 -6.95 16.46
C LEU A 120 8.80 -7.61 15.95
N GLY A 121 9.93 -7.28 16.57
CA GLY A 121 11.30 -7.71 16.28
C GLY A 121 11.60 -9.20 16.36
N GLY A 122 10.71 -10.00 16.95
CA GLY A 122 10.83 -11.45 16.95
C GLY A 122 10.06 -12.15 15.82
N LYS A 123 9.31 -11.42 14.99
CA LYS A 123 8.47 -11.97 13.92
C LYS A 123 9.05 -11.60 12.56
N THR A 124 9.73 -12.55 11.92
CA THR A 124 10.17 -12.43 10.53
C THR A 124 8.95 -12.44 9.61
N ALA A 125 8.81 -11.42 8.76
CA ALA A 125 7.74 -11.36 7.79
C ALA A 125 8.27 -11.78 6.41
N ALA A 126 7.71 -12.86 5.87
CA ALA A 126 7.93 -13.29 4.51
C ALA A 126 6.99 -12.54 3.54
N VAL A 127 7.47 -12.21 2.34
CA VAL A 127 6.75 -11.40 1.35
C VAL A 127 6.82 -12.09 -0.01
N PRO A 128 5.73 -12.11 -0.79
CA PRO A 128 5.77 -12.62 -2.16
C PRO A 128 6.57 -11.73 -3.10
N VAL A 129 7.22 -12.33 -4.08
CA VAL A 129 8.16 -11.64 -4.99
C VAL A 129 7.46 -10.55 -5.80
N TRP A 130 6.27 -10.85 -6.35
CA TRP A 130 5.50 -9.88 -7.12
C TRP A 130 5.16 -8.62 -6.32
N TRP A 131 4.65 -8.80 -5.10
CA TRP A 131 4.22 -7.67 -4.29
C TRP A 131 5.40 -6.88 -3.74
N TYR A 132 6.53 -7.54 -3.44
CA TYR A 132 7.77 -6.87 -3.13
C TYR A 132 8.20 -5.95 -4.28
N PHE A 133 8.19 -6.47 -5.52
CA PHE A 133 8.55 -5.72 -6.71
C PHE A 133 7.64 -4.50 -6.92
N ILE A 134 6.31 -4.71 -6.86
CA ILE A 134 5.33 -3.63 -6.97
C ILE A 134 5.55 -2.59 -5.87
N HIS A 135 5.79 -3.01 -4.63
CA HIS A 135 6.01 -2.09 -3.53
C HIS A 135 7.26 -1.22 -3.76
N VAL A 136 8.38 -1.80 -4.22
CA VAL A 136 9.59 -1.05 -4.54
C VAL A 136 9.33 -0.04 -5.66
N ILE A 137 8.63 -0.43 -6.72
CA ILE A 137 8.28 0.47 -7.82
C ILE A 137 7.36 1.60 -7.34
N SER A 138 6.29 1.29 -6.61
CA SER A 138 5.36 2.29 -6.08
C SER A 138 6.09 3.30 -5.19
N LYS A 139 7.07 2.85 -4.40
CA LYS A 139 7.92 3.74 -3.59
C LYS A 139 8.86 4.58 -4.45
N GLY A 140 9.46 4.01 -5.48
CA GLY A 140 10.29 4.74 -6.44
C GLY A 140 9.51 5.87 -7.11
N ILE A 141 8.30 5.59 -7.61
CA ILE A 141 7.42 6.59 -8.24
C ILE A 141 7.00 7.66 -7.24
N THR A 142 6.57 7.26 -6.03
CA THR A 142 6.15 8.21 -5.00
C THR A 142 7.30 9.11 -4.56
N SER A 143 8.51 8.56 -4.39
CA SER A 143 9.70 9.32 -4.05
C SER A 143 10.07 10.32 -5.15
N ALA A 144 10.02 9.89 -6.42
CA ALA A 144 10.26 10.76 -7.57
C ALA A 144 9.25 11.92 -7.64
N THR A 145 7.95 11.64 -7.43
CA THR A 145 6.91 12.67 -7.39
C THR A 145 7.13 13.63 -6.23
N VAL A 146 7.42 13.14 -5.02
CA VAL A 146 7.65 14.00 -3.84
C VAL A 146 8.92 14.83 -3.98
N ALA A 147 9.93 14.34 -4.71
CA ALA A 147 11.13 15.12 -5.00
C ALA A 147 10.84 16.40 -5.82
N THR A 148 9.77 16.42 -6.61
CA THR A 148 9.36 17.62 -7.35
C THR A 148 8.74 18.71 -6.47
N LEU A 149 8.27 18.36 -5.27
CA LEU A 149 7.69 19.34 -4.36
C LEU A 149 8.81 20.19 -3.72
N PRO A 150 8.66 21.52 -3.70
CA PRO A 150 9.60 22.39 -3.00
C PRO A 150 9.50 22.17 -1.48
N CYS A 151 10.66 22.08 -0.82
CA CYS A 151 10.77 21.92 0.63
C CYS A 151 10.20 23.10 1.44
N GLN A 152 10.05 24.27 0.82
CA GLN A 152 9.40 25.43 1.41
C GLN A 152 8.08 25.69 0.70
N PRO A 153 6.92 25.57 1.37
CA PRO A 153 5.73 26.24 0.88
C PRO A 153 5.97 27.75 0.95
N ASP A 154 5.71 28.48 -0.13
CA ASP A 154 5.84 29.92 -0.13
C ASP A 154 4.89 30.51 0.92
N LEU A 155 5.46 31.13 1.96
CA LEU A 155 4.71 31.76 3.06
C LEU A 155 3.71 32.80 2.53
N ARG A 156 3.97 33.38 1.33
CA ARG A 156 3.03 34.28 0.66
C ARG A 156 1.72 33.59 0.27
N GLN A 157 1.76 32.32 -0.18
CA GLN A 157 0.57 31.58 -0.57
C GLN A 157 -0.25 31.11 0.63
N ILE A 158 0.41 30.73 1.73
CA ILE A 158 -0.29 30.42 3.00
C ILE A 158 -0.97 31.67 3.56
N ARG A 159 -0.29 32.83 3.50
CA ARG A 159 -0.85 34.10 3.98
C ARG A 159 -2.07 34.54 3.15
N LEU A 160 -2.05 34.36 1.83
CA LEU A 160 -3.20 34.63 0.96
C LEU A 160 -4.39 33.70 1.24
N ARG A 161 -4.13 32.43 1.60
CA ARG A 161 -5.16 31.47 1.97
C ARG A 161 -5.69 31.64 3.39
N CYS A 162 -4.96 32.31 4.28
CA CYS A 162 -5.45 32.71 5.60
C CYS A 162 -6.26 34.02 5.57
N SER A 163 -5.94 34.98 4.70
CA SER A 163 -6.70 36.24 4.60
C SER A 163 -8.01 36.11 3.83
N THR A 164 -8.09 35.21 2.85
CA THR A 164 -9.32 34.93 2.10
C THR A 164 -10.49 34.39 2.93
N PRO A 165 -10.35 33.42 3.87
CA PRO A 165 -11.46 32.92 4.67
C PRO A 165 -12.04 33.98 5.58
N GLU A 166 -11.26 34.91 6.11
CA GLU A 166 -11.77 36.02 6.93
C GLU A 166 -12.74 36.91 6.13
N SER A 167 -12.37 37.23 4.88
CA SER A 167 -13.26 37.99 3.97
C SER A 167 -14.54 37.22 3.57
N ARG A 168 -14.48 35.88 3.52
CA ARG A 168 -15.64 35.02 3.22
C ARG A 168 -16.54 34.82 4.43
N ILE A 169 -15.97 34.64 5.62
CA ILE A 169 -16.70 34.51 6.88
C ILE A 169 -17.42 35.82 7.19
N GLN A 170 -16.75 36.97 7.05
CA GLN A 170 -17.41 38.27 7.23
C GLN A 170 -18.53 38.51 6.21
N ARG A 171 -18.37 38.02 4.97
CA ARG A 171 -19.42 38.09 3.94
C ARG A 171 -20.59 37.15 4.24
N TRP A 172 -20.32 35.96 4.76
CA TRP A 172 -21.33 34.99 5.19
C TRP A 172 -22.11 35.50 6.42
N LEU A 173 -21.41 36.05 7.43
CA LEU A 173 -22.02 36.67 8.61
C LEU A 173 -22.92 37.85 8.25
N ARG A 174 -22.49 38.71 7.30
CA ARG A 174 -23.34 39.79 6.77
C ARG A 174 -24.60 39.28 6.07
N ASN A 175 -24.49 38.22 5.26
CA ASN A 175 -25.64 37.65 4.57
C ASN A 175 -26.65 36.99 5.52
N PHE A 176 -26.22 36.52 6.70
CA PHE A 176 -27.08 35.98 7.75
C PHE A 176 -27.48 37.02 8.83
N GLY A 177 -27.12 38.30 8.65
CA GLY A 177 -27.48 39.37 9.59
C GLY A 177 -26.78 39.29 10.95
N ILE A 178 -25.71 38.49 11.08
CA ILE A 178 -24.96 38.31 12.33
C ILE A 178 -23.88 39.39 12.40
N SER A 179 -24.05 40.35 13.31
CA SER A 179 -23.11 41.46 13.53
C SER A 179 -21.77 40.98 14.11
N SER A 180 -20.66 41.42 13.50
CA SER A 180 -19.27 41.03 13.82
C SER A 180 -18.79 41.29 15.26
N ARG A 181 -19.60 41.94 16.12
CA ARG A 181 -19.23 42.27 17.51
C ARG A 181 -19.25 41.08 18.48
N SER A 182 -19.80 39.93 18.10
CA SER A 182 -19.89 38.75 18.97
C SER A 182 -18.75 37.74 18.81
N VAL A 183 -17.82 37.95 17.87
CA VAL A 183 -16.68 37.03 17.65
C VAL A 183 -15.44 37.62 18.31
N MET A 184 -15.09 37.06 19.46
CA MET A 184 -13.94 37.42 20.30
C MET A 184 -12.61 37.23 19.52
N PRO A 185 -11.63 38.13 19.63
CA PRO A 185 -10.35 37.98 18.94
C PRO A 185 -9.54 36.85 19.59
N LEU A 186 -9.08 35.89 18.78
CA LEU A 186 -8.11 34.89 19.19
C LEU A 186 -6.77 35.58 19.55
N PRO A 187 -6.15 35.25 20.70
CA PRO A 187 -4.88 35.85 21.09
C PRO A 187 -3.77 35.43 20.11
N ALA A 188 -2.97 36.40 19.68
CA ALA A 188 -1.80 36.18 18.84
C ALA A 188 -0.76 35.34 19.60
N PRO A 189 -0.10 34.34 18.97
CA PRO A 189 0.99 33.60 19.59
C PRO A 189 2.25 34.47 19.68
N VAL A 190 2.90 34.44 20.85
CA VAL A 190 4.21 35.01 21.16
C VAL A 190 5.32 34.14 20.56
#